data_AF-A0A368N0M2-F1
#
_entry.id   AF-A0A368N0M2-F1
#
_cell.length_a   1.000
_cell.length_b   1.000
_cell.length_c   1.000
_cell.angle_alpha   90.00
_cell.angle_beta   90.00
_cell.angle_gamma   90.00
#
_symmetry.space_group_name_H-M   'P 1'
#
loop_
_entity.id
_entity.type
_entity.pdbx_description
1 polymer ?
#
loop_
_entity_poly.entity_id
_entity_poly.type
_entity_poly.pdbx_seq_one_letter_code
_entity_poly.pdbx_strand_id
1 'polypeptide(L)'
;MNKILSILFATFISLVIFSCTSPDPAALYGLTPNDPNNPGANIAGPRIITKVDSAGVTIEEYFSTPSGLLQAVVNKDGDTTAIDYNSNNKINKIIYTSSTGKIETKLYYDSSGKVSQITNETFAGIQTFSFQLSELEYNASGKVSKITQKLAFTAQPVNTDWTHYKISKMTYSGENLTKIEEENGFVTNNVFDPPNPQMGITYLIENFDNKINPMTTLPKEYHIGRSALHSVSLIGINYNNAMKSTIIYEFFPSNPIITTVNDMVYDSYNYPISAENGVRKIYYKPIQ
;
A
#
# COMPACT_ATOMS: atom_id res chain seq x y z
N MET A 1 -25.33 0.03 -59.28
CA MET A 1 -26.25 0.48 -58.21
C MET A 1 -25.98 -0.36 -56.96
N ASN A 2 -25.50 0.30 -55.89
CA ASN A 2 -25.66 0.03 -54.45
C ASN A 2 -25.42 -1.40 -53.91
N LYS A 3 -24.33 -1.68 -53.16
CA LYS A 3 -23.95 -1.30 -51.78
C LYS A 3 -24.36 -2.37 -50.74
N ILE A 4 -23.46 -2.56 -49.76
CA ILE A 4 -23.59 -3.19 -48.40
C ILE A 4 -22.96 -4.61 -48.32
N LEU A 5 -21.69 -4.81 -47.85
CA LEU A 5 -21.17 -4.84 -46.45
C LEU A 5 -21.80 -6.01 -45.65
N SER A 6 -21.16 -6.88 -44.86
CA SER A 6 -20.02 -6.72 -43.97
C SER A 6 -19.55 -8.09 -43.41
N ILE A 7 -18.28 -8.44 -43.62
CA ILE A 7 -17.29 -8.75 -42.57
C ILE A 7 -17.77 -9.65 -41.40
N LEU A 8 -17.49 -10.95 -41.52
CA LEU A 8 -17.28 -11.87 -40.39
C LEU A 8 -15.86 -11.66 -39.84
N PHE A 9 -15.70 -10.65 -38.98
CA PHE A 9 -14.61 -10.63 -38.00
C PHE A 9 -15.20 -11.16 -36.70
N ALA A 10 -15.06 -12.47 -36.48
CA ALA A 10 -15.26 -13.06 -35.17
C ALA A 10 -14.11 -12.58 -34.28
N THR A 11 -14.32 -11.46 -33.60
CA THR A 11 -13.43 -10.97 -32.55
C THR A 11 -13.39 -12.00 -31.43
N PHE A 12 -12.20 -12.56 -31.24
CA PHE A 12 -11.77 -13.26 -30.03
C PHE A 12 -12.00 -12.32 -28.84
N ILE A 13 -13.09 -12.48 -28.11
CA ILE A 13 -13.23 -11.89 -26.77
C ILE A 13 -12.37 -12.76 -25.85
N SER A 14 -11.11 -12.41 -25.72
CA SER A 14 -10.29 -12.84 -24.60
C SER A 14 -10.92 -12.28 -23.32
N LEU A 15 -11.64 -13.14 -22.61
CA LEU A 15 -12.14 -12.85 -21.28
C LEU A 15 -10.92 -12.77 -20.33
N VAL A 16 -10.27 -11.61 -20.28
CA VAL A 16 -9.31 -11.31 -19.22
C VAL A 16 -10.12 -11.14 -17.95
N ILE A 17 -10.06 -12.15 -17.08
CA ILE A 17 -10.61 -12.09 -15.73
C ILE A 17 -9.74 -11.09 -14.98
N PHE A 18 -10.12 -9.81 -15.03
CA PHE A 18 -9.55 -8.80 -14.16
C PHE A 18 -9.93 -9.16 -12.73
N SER A 19 -8.93 -9.26 -11.87
CA SER A 19 -9.08 -9.15 -10.43
C SER A 19 -9.95 -7.92 -10.11
N CYS A 20 -10.81 -8.00 -9.09
CA CYS A 20 -11.73 -6.93 -8.68
C CYS A 20 -11.01 -5.63 -8.26
N THR A 21 -10.55 -4.88 -9.26
CA THR A 21 -10.17 -3.47 -9.24
C THR A 21 -10.63 -2.92 -10.57
N SER A 22 -11.37 -1.80 -10.55
CA SER A 22 -11.61 -1.05 -11.78
C SER A 22 -10.25 -0.74 -12.41
N PRO A 23 -10.03 -1.05 -13.70
CA PRO A 23 -8.78 -0.69 -14.37
C PRO A 23 -8.57 0.83 -14.25
N ASP A 24 -7.31 1.25 -14.10
CA ASP A 24 -6.92 2.66 -14.15
C ASP A 24 -7.55 3.29 -15.40
N PRO A 25 -8.38 4.35 -15.28
CA PRO A 25 -8.94 5.05 -16.43
C PRO A 25 -7.91 5.42 -17.50
N ALA A 26 -6.64 5.68 -17.12
CA ALA A 26 -5.55 5.93 -18.06
C ALA A 26 -5.23 4.72 -18.95
N ALA A 27 -5.39 3.51 -18.44
CA ALA A 27 -5.21 2.28 -19.21
C ALA A 27 -6.29 2.10 -20.28
N LEU A 28 -7.47 2.71 -20.10
CA LEU A 28 -8.59 2.59 -21.02
C LEU A 28 -8.70 3.77 -22.00
N TYR A 29 -8.42 4.98 -21.53
CA TYR A 29 -8.71 6.21 -22.27
C TYR A 29 -7.48 7.01 -22.72
N GLY A 30 -6.30 6.77 -22.15
CA GLY A 30 -5.05 7.49 -22.46
C GLY A 30 -5.07 8.96 -22.03
N LEU A 31 -4.03 9.44 -21.33
CA LEU A 31 -4.09 10.73 -20.63
C LEU A 31 -2.86 11.61 -20.81
N THR A 32 -3.03 12.93 -20.78
CA THR A 32 -1.88 13.83 -20.70
C THR A 32 -1.28 13.82 -19.28
N PRO A 33 0.00 13.47 -19.08
CA PRO A 33 0.69 13.63 -17.81
C PRO A 33 0.58 15.08 -17.34
N ASN A 34 0.45 15.25 -16.03
CA ASN A 34 0.72 16.53 -15.37
C ASN A 34 2.19 16.62 -14.92
N ASP A 35 3.08 15.77 -15.47
CA ASP A 35 4.53 15.79 -15.24
C ASP A 35 5.16 17.04 -15.88
N PRO A 36 5.78 17.94 -15.08
CA PRO A 36 6.45 19.14 -15.61
C PRO A 36 7.56 18.84 -16.61
N ASN A 37 8.18 17.65 -16.55
CA ASN A 37 9.27 17.26 -17.44
C ASN A 37 8.79 16.66 -18.76
N ASN A 38 7.53 16.22 -18.83
CA ASN A 38 6.92 15.62 -20.02
C ASN A 38 5.54 16.23 -20.31
N PRO A 39 5.43 17.57 -20.45
CA PRO A 39 4.14 18.21 -20.68
C PRO A 39 3.60 17.80 -22.05
N GLY A 40 2.39 17.23 -22.09
CA GLY A 40 1.72 16.91 -23.35
C GLY A 40 1.95 15.50 -23.91
N ALA A 41 2.75 14.64 -23.26
CA ALA A 41 2.81 13.22 -23.67
C ALA A 41 1.44 12.54 -23.46
N ASN A 42 1.20 11.35 -23.99
CA ASN A 42 0.03 10.55 -23.61
C ASN A 42 0.51 9.35 -22.79
N ILE A 43 0.02 9.22 -21.56
CA ILE A 43 0.13 8.03 -20.72
C ILE A 43 -0.85 7.00 -21.28
N ALA A 44 -0.31 5.96 -21.92
CA ALA A 44 -1.03 4.72 -22.17
C ALA A 44 -0.56 3.69 -21.13
N GLY A 45 -1.48 3.22 -20.28
CA GLY A 45 -1.18 2.27 -19.20
C GLY A 45 -1.18 2.89 -17.80
N PRO A 46 -0.72 2.13 -16.77
CA PRO A 46 -0.68 2.56 -15.38
C PRO A 46 0.06 3.89 -15.16
N ARG A 47 -0.48 4.73 -14.27
CA ARG A 47 0.18 5.98 -13.86
C ARG A 47 1.23 5.74 -12.78
N ILE A 48 2.48 6.11 -13.05
CA ILE A 48 3.53 6.17 -12.04
C ILE A 48 3.37 7.45 -11.21
N ILE A 49 3.46 7.33 -9.89
CA ILE A 49 3.27 8.45 -8.95
C ILE A 49 4.61 9.14 -8.66
N THR A 50 4.61 10.46 -8.63
CA THR A 50 5.66 11.27 -7.98
C THR A 50 5.00 12.28 -7.07
N LYS A 51 5.39 12.31 -5.79
CA LYS A 51 4.90 13.27 -4.81
C LYS A 51 5.94 14.39 -4.63
N VAL A 52 5.48 15.63 -4.65
CA VAL A 52 6.33 16.80 -4.41
C VAL A 52 5.71 17.71 -3.35
N ASP A 53 6.54 18.46 -2.65
CA ASP A 53 6.09 19.50 -1.71
C ASP A 53 5.76 20.83 -2.40
N SER A 54 5.37 21.83 -1.61
CA SER A 54 5.08 23.19 -2.11
C SER A 54 6.28 23.90 -2.75
N ALA A 55 7.51 23.51 -2.40
CA ALA A 55 8.73 24.06 -2.98
C ALA A 55 9.14 23.34 -4.28
N GLY A 56 8.39 22.29 -4.67
CA GLY A 56 8.70 21.47 -5.84
C GLY A 56 9.77 20.41 -5.59
N VAL A 57 10.15 20.16 -4.33
CA VAL A 57 11.10 19.10 -3.98
C VAL A 57 10.39 17.77 -4.03
N THR A 58 10.98 16.78 -4.71
CA THR A 58 10.49 15.40 -4.72
C THR A 58 10.56 14.80 -3.32
N ILE A 59 9.39 14.38 -2.82
CA ILE A 59 9.24 13.73 -1.52
C ILE A 59 9.30 12.22 -1.66
N GLU A 60 8.68 11.68 -2.70
CA GLU A 60 8.62 10.25 -2.96
C GLU A 60 8.38 10.01 -4.45
N GLU A 61 9.19 9.17 -5.08
CA GLU A 61 9.08 8.82 -6.49
C GLU A 61 8.97 7.30 -6.63
N TYR A 62 8.01 6.87 -7.44
CA TYR A 62 7.78 5.47 -7.77
C TYR A 62 8.37 5.19 -9.14
N PHE A 63 8.86 3.97 -9.36
CA PHE A 63 9.48 3.55 -10.60
C PHE A 63 8.87 2.23 -11.05
N SER A 64 8.67 2.04 -12.34
CA SER A 64 8.13 0.79 -12.89
C SER A 64 9.09 0.15 -13.90
N THR A 65 8.89 -1.12 -14.18
CA THR A 65 9.46 -1.79 -15.35
C THR A 65 8.75 -1.33 -16.64
N PRO A 66 9.33 -1.59 -17.83
CA PRO A 66 8.66 -1.33 -19.11
C PRO A 66 7.35 -2.10 -19.30
N SER A 67 7.15 -3.17 -18.53
CA SER A 67 5.90 -3.93 -18.48
C SER A 67 4.87 -3.37 -17.49
N GLY A 68 5.18 -2.27 -16.81
CA GLY A 68 4.28 -1.58 -15.87
C GLY A 68 4.25 -2.13 -14.45
N LEU A 69 5.18 -3.02 -14.08
CA LEU A 69 5.29 -3.54 -12.71
C LEU A 69 6.04 -2.54 -11.83
N LEU A 70 5.58 -2.30 -10.59
CA LEU A 70 6.31 -1.47 -9.63
C LEU A 70 7.69 -2.10 -9.35
N GLN A 71 8.76 -1.35 -9.59
CA GLN A 71 10.15 -1.81 -9.44
C GLN A 71 10.80 -1.21 -8.20
N ALA A 72 10.64 0.09 -7.98
CA ALA A 72 11.28 0.78 -6.87
C ALA A 72 10.47 1.98 -6.37
N VAL A 73 10.77 2.41 -5.16
CA VAL A 73 10.34 3.70 -4.58
C VAL A 73 11.55 4.38 -3.96
N VAL A 74 11.71 5.68 -4.19
CA VAL A 74 12.80 6.49 -3.62
C VAL A 74 12.20 7.69 -2.88
N ASN A 75 12.58 7.90 -1.63
CA ASN A 75 12.14 9.06 -0.86
C ASN A 75 13.12 10.24 -0.99
N LYS A 76 12.75 11.42 -0.47
CA LYS A 76 13.60 12.62 -0.49
C LYS A 76 14.98 12.46 0.16
N ASP A 77 15.11 11.51 1.09
CA ASP A 77 16.34 11.26 1.83
C ASP A 77 17.27 10.29 1.09
N GLY A 78 16.85 9.81 -0.09
CA GLY A 78 17.57 8.84 -0.90
C GLY A 78 17.39 7.40 -0.44
N ASP A 79 16.53 7.14 0.56
CA ASP A 79 16.20 5.79 0.96
C ASP A 79 15.39 5.11 -0.14
N THR A 80 15.65 3.83 -0.35
CA THR A 80 15.11 3.06 -1.47
C THR A 80 14.25 1.91 -0.98
N THR A 81 13.19 1.62 -1.73
CA THR A 81 12.39 0.40 -1.58
C THR A 81 12.47 -0.37 -2.90
N ALA A 82 13.12 -1.52 -2.93
CA ALA A 82 13.16 -2.40 -4.09
C ALA A 82 12.07 -3.48 -4.01
N ILE A 83 11.47 -3.83 -5.17
CA ILE A 83 10.39 -4.80 -5.27
C ILE A 83 10.82 -5.98 -6.13
N ASP A 84 10.79 -7.18 -5.55
CA ASP A 84 11.03 -8.43 -6.28
C ASP A 84 9.74 -9.21 -6.48
N TYR A 85 9.67 -9.92 -7.61
CA TYR A 85 8.54 -10.73 -8.01
C TYR A 85 8.95 -12.20 -8.11
N ASN A 86 8.00 -13.10 -7.82
CA ASN A 86 8.14 -14.52 -8.14
C ASN A 86 7.81 -14.81 -9.62
N SER A 87 7.97 -16.07 -10.03
CA SER A 87 7.68 -16.54 -11.39
C SER A 87 6.22 -16.37 -11.84
N ASN A 88 5.30 -16.09 -10.91
CA ASN A 88 3.89 -15.82 -11.20
C ASN A 88 3.56 -14.32 -11.21
N ASN A 89 4.57 -13.45 -11.30
CA ASN A 89 4.44 -11.98 -11.26
C ASN A 89 3.73 -11.45 -9.99
N LYS A 90 3.88 -12.15 -8.85
CA LYS A 90 3.44 -11.64 -7.54
C LYS A 90 4.64 -11.14 -6.75
N ILE A 91 4.47 -10.04 -6.03
CA ILE A 91 5.51 -9.50 -5.14
C ILE A 91 5.87 -10.57 -4.11
N ASN A 92 7.11 -11.05 -4.11
CA ASN A 92 7.58 -12.00 -3.10
C ASN A 92 8.50 -11.33 -2.07
N LYS A 93 9.08 -10.18 -2.41
CA LYS A 93 10.00 -9.44 -1.54
C LYS A 93 9.87 -7.93 -1.71
N ILE A 94 9.97 -7.21 -0.60
CA ILE A 94 10.09 -5.76 -0.55
C ILE A 94 11.32 -5.46 0.33
N ILE A 95 12.26 -4.68 -0.19
CA ILE A 95 13.51 -4.37 0.52
C ILE A 95 13.60 -2.86 0.71
N TYR A 96 13.38 -2.40 1.93
CA TYR A 96 13.66 -1.02 2.30
C TYR A 96 15.12 -0.88 2.72
N THR A 97 15.85 0.09 2.15
CA THR A 97 17.25 0.38 2.49
C THR A 97 17.40 1.86 2.78
N SER A 98 17.95 2.17 3.95
CA SER A 98 18.35 3.52 4.34
C SER A 98 19.85 3.59 4.64
N SER A 99 20.33 4.80 4.95
CA SER A 99 21.69 5.00 5.46
C SER A 99 21.97 4.29 6.79
N THR A 100 20.94 3.96 7.56
CA THR A 100 21.05 3.39 8.91
C THR A 100 20.74 1.90 8.99
N GLY A 101 20.15 1.31 7.95
CA GLY A 101 19.76 -0.09 8.00
C GLY A 101 18.96 -0.56 6.79
N LYS A 102 18.42 -1.76 6.92
CA LYS A 102 17.62 -2.42 5.88
C LYS A 102 16.47 -3.18 6.52
N ILE A 103 15.33 -3.24 5.86
CA ILE A 103 14.24 -4.15 6.22
C ILE A 103 13.92 -5.01 5.00
N GLU A 104 13.95 -6.34 5.18
CA GLU A 104 13.51 -7.29 4.16
C GLU A 104 12.16 -7.89 4.55
N THR A 105 11.14 -7.56 3.76
CA THR A 105 9.79 -8.11 3.88
C THR A 105 9.59 -9.20 2.83
N LYS A 106 9.24 -10.42 3.25
CA LYS A 106 8.92 -11.53 2.33
C LYS A 106 7.44 -11.89 2.45
N LEU A 107 6.79 -12.11 1.33
CA LEU A 107 5.36 -12.42 1.25
C LEU A 107 5.16 -13.87 0.81
N TYR A 108 4.33 -14.59 1.56
CA TYR A 108 3.98 -15.99 1.30
C TYR A 108 2.49 -16.09 1.01
N TYR A 109 2.15 -16.96 0.06
CA TYR A 109 0.82 -17.07 -0.49
C TYR A 109 0.18 -18.42 -0.14
N ASP A 110 -1.13 -18.42 0.12
CA ASP A 110 -1.91 -19.65 0.23
C ASP A 110 -2.24 -20.26 -1.15
N SER A 111 -2.91 -21.40 -1.15
CA SER A 111 -3.35 -22.10 -2.36
C SER A 111 -4.38 -21.32 -3.18
N SER A 112 -5.08 -20.35 -2.58
CA SER A 112 -5.99 -19.42 -3.28
C SER A 112 -5.25 -18.22 -3.87
N GLY A 113 -3.95 -18.10 -3.59
CA GLY A 113 -3.10 -17.02 -4.08
C GLY A 113 -3.21 -15.72 -3.29
N LYS A 114 -3.78 -15.74 -2.08
CA LYS A 114 -3.77 -14.60 -1.16
C LYS A 114 -2.53 -14.63 -0.28
N VAL A 115 -2.06 -13.48 0.18
CA VAL A 115 -0.93 -13.40 1.12
C VAL A 115 -1.39 -13.97 2.47
N SER A 116 -0.88 -15.12 2.88
CA SER A 116 -1.25 -15.76 4.14
C SER A 116 -0.27 -15.42 5.27
N GLN A 117 0.99 -15.18 4.92
CA GLN A 117 2.05 -14.90 5.87
C GLN A 117 3.05 -13.88 5.32
N ILE A 118 3.59 -13.05 6.22
CA ILE A 118 4.65 -12.08 5.92
C ILE A 118 5.73 -12.21 6.98
N THR A 119 6.99 -12.29 6.55
CA THR A 119 8.15 -12.20 7.45
C THR A 119 8.88 -10.88 7.23
N ASN A 120 9.27 -10.20 8.31
CA ASN A 120 10.19 -9.06 8.23
C ASN A 120 11.47 -9.36 8.99
N GLU A 121 12.60 -9.04 8.37
CA GLU A 121 13.92 -9.05 8.99
C GLU A 121 14.47 -7.63 8.96
N THR A 122 14.74 -7.06 10.13
CA THR A 122 15.33 -5.70 10.25
C THR A 122 16.82 -5.83 10.51
N PHE A 123 17.62 -5.07 9.79
CA PHE A 123 19.07 -5.05 9.87
C PHE A 123 19.60 -3.68 10.28
N ALA A 124 20.54 -3.66 11.21
CA ALA A 124 21.40 -2.52 11.51
C ALA A 124 22.78 -2.77 10.89
N GLY A 125 23.05 -2.14 9.75
CA GLY A 125 24.17 -2.52 8.89
C GLY A 125 24.01 -3.94 8.35
N ILE A 126 24.97 -4.83 8.64
CA ILE A 126 24.93 -6.25 8.24
C ILE A 126 24.32 -7.18 9.29
N GLN A 127 24.03 -6.67 10.49
CA GLN A 127 23.55 -7.48 11.60
C GLN A 127 22.02 -7.45 11.65
N THR A 128 21.39 -8.62 11.81
CA THR A 128 19.96 -8.67 12.08
C THR A 128 19.68 -8.16 13.49
N PHE A 129 18.61 -7.38 13.63
CA PHE A 129 18.19 -6.71 14.86
C PHE A 129 16.85 -7.26 15.37
N SER A 130 15.93 -7.54 14.45
CA SER A 130 14.63 -8.10 14.80
C SER A 130 14.04 -8.95 13.69
N PHE A 131 13.19 -9.89 14.13
CA PHE A 131 12.40 -10.76 13.28
C PHE A 131 10.93 -10.57 13.60
N GLN A 132 10.11 -10.50 12.55
CA GLN A 132 8.66 -10.43 12.68
C GLN A 132 8.01 -11.50 11.82
N LEU A 133 7.00 -12.16 12.38
CA LEU A 133 6.09 -13.05 11.67
C LEU A 133 4.69 -12.46 11.71
N SER A 134 4.03 -12.34 10.56
CA SER A 134 2.67 -11.83 10.47
C SER A 134 1.78 -12.85 9.76
N GLU A 135 0.63 -13.16 10.35
CA GLU A 135 -0.38 -14.06 9.81
C GLU A 135 -1.63 -13.24 9.48
N LEU A 136 -2.17 -13.43 8.27
CA LEU A 136 -3.24 -12.61 7.72
C LEU A 136 -4.53 -13.42 7.64
N GLU A 137 -5.60 -12.83 8.15
CA GLU A 137 -6.97 -13.34 8.00
C GLU A 137 -7.77 -12.42 7.07
N TYR A 138 -8.73 -13.00 6.35
CA TYR A 138 -9.54 -12.29 5.37
C TYR A 138 -11.03 -12.45 5.69
N ASN A 139 -11.81 -11.40 5.46
CA ASN A 139 -13.27 -11.48 5.53
C ASN A 139 -13.86 -12.24 4.33
N ALA A 140 -15.17 -12.48 4.36
CA ALA A 140 -15.89 -13.18 3.29
C ALA A 140 -15.78 -12.49 1.91
N SER A 141 -15.55 -11.18 1.89
CA SER A 141 -15.31 -10.40 0.66
C SER A 141 -13.85 -10.43 0.19
N GLY A 142 -12.98 -11.17 0.87
CA GLY A 142 -11.57 -11.32 0.51
C GLY A 142 -10.68 -10.12 0.85
N LYS A 143 -11.11 -9.23 1.74
CA LYS A 143 -10.29 -8.11 2.26
C LYS A 143 -9.62 -8.53 3.57
N VAL A 144 -8.40 -8.07 3.83
CA VAL A 144 -7.66 -8.40 5.06
C VAL A 144 -8.46 -7.89 6.26
N SER A 145 -8.91 -8.78 7.14
CA SER A 145 -9.73 -8.43 8.31
C SER A 145 -8.93 -8.39 9.60
N LYS A 146 -7.83 -9.15 9.68
CA LYS A 146 -6.96 -9.18 10.85
C LYS A 146 -5.53 -9.52 10.46
N ILE A 147 -4.57 -8.88 11.10
CA ILE A 147 -3.14 -9.23 11.02
C ILE A 147 -2.70 -9.55 12.44
N THR A 148 -2.19 -10.76 12.65
CA THR A 148 -1.57 -11.19 13.92
C THR A 148 -0.07 -11.21 13.72
N GLN A 149 0.64 -10.41 14.49
CA GLN A 149 2.09 -10.24 14.40
C GLN A 149 2.77 -10.75 15.65
N LYS A 150 3.90 -11.42 15.49
CA LYS A 150 4.83 -11.78 16.55
C LYS A 150 6.18 -11.14 16.24
N LEU A 151 6.83 -10.59 17.25
CA LEU A 151 8.10 -9.88 17.13
C LEU A 151 9.12 -10.43 18.10
N ALA A 152 10.35 -10.61 17.63
CA ALA A 152 11.51 -11.01 18.40
C ALA A 152 12.66 -10.02 18.16
N PHE A 153 13.25 -9.50 19.23
CA PHE A 153 14.40 -8.59 19.19
C PHE A 153 15.67 -9.40 19.51
N THR A 154 16.23 -10.04 18.50
CA THR A 154 17.39 -10.92 18.64
C THR A 154 18.27 -10.83 17.41
N ALA A 155 19.58 -10.97 17.63
CA ALA A 155 20.58 -10.97 16.57
C ALA A 155 20.65 -12.30 15.80
N GLN A 156 19.91 -13.33 16.23
CA GLN A 156 19.88 -14.64 15.60
C GLN A 156 18.44 -15.03 15.26
N PRO A 157 18.17 -15.68 14.12
CA PRO A 157 16.85 -16.23 13.82
C PRO A 157 16.57 -17.37 14.78
N VAL A 158 15.91 -17.08 15.91
CA VAL A 158 15.45 -18.10 16.84
C VAL A 158 13.97 -18.29 16.61
N ASN A 159 13.60 -19.48 16.14
CA ASN A 159 12.28 -19.81 15.63
C ASN A 159 11.15 -19.81 16.69
N THR A 160 11.41 -19.39 17.93
CA THR A 160 10.45 -19.60 19.04
C THR A 160 10.53 -18.61 20.20
N ASP A 161 11.39 -17.59 20.19
CA ASP A 161 11.52 -16.67 21.34
C ASP A 161 10.84 -15.32 21.06
N TRP A 162 9.56 -15.39 20.69
CA TRP A 162 8.74 -14.20 20.51
C TRP A 162 8.59 -13.48 21.84
N THR A 163 8.77 -12.17 21.83
CA THR A 163 8.69 -11.34 23.05
C THR A 163 7.49 -10.41 23.03
N HIS A 164 7.01 -10.05 21.84
CA HIS A 164 5.89 -9.14 21.66
C HIS A 164 4.93 -9.64 20.60
N TYR A 165 3.69 -9.19 20.67
CA TYR A 165 2.73 -9.36 19.61
C TYR A 165 1.96 -8.06 19.34
N LYS A 166 1.41 -7.99 18.13
CA LYS A 166 0.43 -6.98 17.73
C LYS A 166 -0.71 -7.63 16.96
N ILE A 167 -1.94 -7.27 17.27
CA ILE A 167 -3.13 -7.68 16.53
C ILE A 167 -3.76 -6.41 15.95
N SER A 168 -3.78 -6.30 14.63
CA SER A 168 -4.51 -5.24 13.92
C SER A 168 -5.83 -5.78 13.40
N LYS A 169 -6.95 -5.16 13.75
CA LYS A 169 -8.30 -5.53 13.31
C LYS A 169 -8.84 -4.46 12.37
N MET A 170 -9.32 -4.86 11.19
CA MET A 170 -9.73 -3.95 10.12
C MET A 170 -11.24 -3.94 9.95
N THR A 171 -11.83 -2.75 9.89
CA THR A 171 -13.26 -2.54 9.59
C THR A 171 -13.41 -1.80 8.26
N TYR A 172 -14.34 -2.26 7.43
CA TYR A 172 -14.61 -1.71 6.10
C TYR A 172 -16.04 -1.20 5.97
N SER A 173 -16.22 -0.16 5.17
CA SER A 173 -17.51 0.26 4.61
C SER A 173 -17.40 0.21 3.09
N GLY A 174 -18.13 -0.72 2.46
CA GLY A 174 -17.94 -1.01 1.04
C GLY A 174 -16.49 -1.41 0.73
N GLU A 175 -15.85 -0.73 -0.22
CA GLU A 175 -14.45 -0.96 -0.64
C GLU A 175 -13.41 -0.22 0.19
N ASN A 176 -13.82 0.61 1.16
CA ASN A 176 -12.91 1.46 1.91
C ASN A 176 -12.72 0.95 3.35
N LEU A 177 -11.46 0.83 3.77
CA LEU A 177 -11.04 0.62 5.15
C LEU A 177 -11.33 1.89 5.95
N THR A 178 -12.21 1.80 6.95
CA THR A 178 -12.65 2.94 7.75
C THR A 178 -12.02 2.96 9.14
N LYS A 179 -11.50 1.83 9.61
CA LYS A 179 -10.94 1.74 10.95
C LYS A 179 -9.93 0.61 11.08
N ILE A 180 -8.87 0.85 11.85
CA ILE A 180 -7.91 -0.15 12.30
C ILE A 180 -7.78 -0.03 13.83
N GLU A 181 -8.00 -1.14 14.54
CA GLU A 181 -7.72 -1.24 15.98
C GLU A 181 -6.48 -2.10 16.19
N GLU A 182 -5.48 -1.55 16.86
CA GLU A 182 -4.26 -2.26 17.23
C GLU A 182 -4.25 -2.59 18.71
N GLU A 183 -4.17 -3.88 19.01
CA GLU A 183 -3.90 -4.42 20.35
C GLU A 183 -2.45 -4.91 20.39
N ASN A 184 -1.71 -4.52 21.41
CA ASN A 184 -0.30 -4.89 21.57
C ASN A 184 -0.08 -5.56 22.93
N GLY A 185 0.86 -6.48 23.01
CA GLY A 185 1.17 -7.16 24.26
C GLY A 185 2.46 -7.95 24.20
N PHE A 186 2.71 -8.69 25.28
CA PHE A 186 3.89 -9.54 25.42
C PHE A 186 3.57 -11.00 25.10
N VAL A 187 4.61 -11.73 24.73
CA VAL A 187 4.55 -13.18 24.57
C VAL A 187 5.39 -13.81 25.65
N THR A 188 4.79 -14.67 26.48
CA THR A 188 5.45 -15.41 27.54
C THR A 188 5.29 -16.91 27.28
N ASN A 189 6.40 -17.65 27.20
CA ASN A 189 6.39 -19.09 26.88
C ASN A 189 5.58 -19.43 25.62
N ASN A 190 5.70 -18.60 24.57
CA ASN A 190 4.94 -18.71 23.32
C ASN A 190 3.42 -18.58 23.42
N VAL A 191 2.92 -18.04 24.54
CA VAL A 191 1.50 -17.71 24.75
C VAL A 191 1.35 -16.19 24.76
N PHE A 192 0.30 -15.70 24.12
CA PHE A 192 -0.04 -14.27 24.16
C PHE A 192 -0.59 -13.95 25.54
N ASP A 193 0.08 -13.05 26.26
CA ASP A 193 -0.46 -12.47 27.46
C ASP A 193 -1.67 -11.58 27.11
N PRO A 194 -2.58 -11.27 28.07
CA PRO A 194 -3.66 -10.32 27.83
C PRO A 194 -3.13 -9.02 27.20
N PRO A 195 -3.85 -8.42 26.22
CA PRO A 195 -3.43 -7.19 25.59
C PRO A 195 -3.12 -6.12 26.63
N ASN A 196 -1.99 -5.43 26.45
CA ASN A 196 -1.66 -4.31 27.29
C ASN A 196 -2.55 -3.12 26.87
N PRO A 197 -3.52 -2.69 27.69
CA PRO A 197 -4.39 -1.57 27.33
C PRO A 197 -3.57 -0.27 27.16
N GLN A 198 -2.39 -0.21 27.77
CA GLN A 198 -1.44 0.90 27.61
C GLN A 198 -0.55 0.76 26.38
N MET A 199 -0.95 0.03 25.35
CA MET A 199 -0.23 -0.06 24.08
C MET A 199 -1.17 -0.05 22.87
N GLY A 200 -2.45 0.30 23.07
CA GLY A 200 -3.45 0.35 22.00
C GLY A 200 -3.29 1.57 21.09
N ILE A 201 -3.61 1.39 19.81
CA ILE A 201 -3.73 2.49 18.84
C ILE A 201 -4.96 2.25 17.96
N THR A 202 -5.82 3.25 17.84
CA THR A 202 -6.94 3.23 16.90
C THR A 202 -6.71 4.24 15.78
N TYR A 203 -6.86 3.78 14.54
CA TYR A 203 -6.90 4.62 13.34
C TYR A 203 -8.34 4.70 12.85
N LEU A 204 -8.85 5.92 12.66
CA LEU A 204 -10.12 6.19 11.99
C LEU A 204 -9.82 6.82 10.64
N ILE A 205 -10.44 6.31 9.59
CA ILE A 205 -10.31 6.77 8.21
C ILE A 205 -11.71 7.11 7.72
N GLU A 206 -11.96 8.39 7.50
CA GLU A 206 -13.30 8.95 7.44
C GLU A 206 -13.46 9.91 6.27
N ASN A 207 -14.72 10.31 6.03
CA ASN A 207 -15.11 11.30 5.04
C ASN A 207 -14.56 10.98 3.65
N PHE A 208 -14.78 9.77 3.16
CA PHE A 208 -14.35 9.41 1.83
C PHE A 208 -15.05 10.26 0.77
N ASP A 209 -14.28 10.70 -0.22
CA ASP A 209 -14.84 11.28 -1.43
C ASP A 209 -15.37 10.19 -2.38
N ASN A 210 -15.82 10.59 -3.57
CA ASN A 210 -16.19 9.68 -4.66
C ASN A 210 -15.13 9.61 -5.77
N LYS A 211 -13.88 10.01 -5.48
CA LYS A 211 -12.78 10.13 -6.45
C LYS A 211 -11.80 8.96 -6.27
N ILE A 212 -10.86 8.81 -7.18
CA ILE A 212 -9.96 7.65 -7.21
C ILE A 212 -8.78 7.93 -6.29
N ASN A 213 -8.45 6.96 -5.43
CA ASN A 213 -7.22 6.99 -4.66
C ASN A 213 -6.01 6.71 -5.57
N PRO A 214 -5.00 7.59 -5.63
CA PRO A 214 -3.86 7.40 -6.51
C PRO A 214 -3.08 6.14 -6.17
N MET A 215 -3.07 5.71 -4.90
CA MET A 215 -2.36 4.52 -4.46
C MET A 215 -2.92 3.21 -5.03
N THR A 216 -4.11 3.26 -5.66
CA THR A 216 -4.70 2.12 -6.39
C THR A 216 -3.97 1.79 -7.68
N THR A 217 -3.08 2.67 -8.17
CA THR A 217 -2.19 2.34 -9.30
C THR A 217 -1.03 1.43 -8.91
N LEU A 218 -0.81 1.21 -7.60
CA LEU A 218 0.20 0.30 -7.09
C LEU A 218 -0.39 -1.10 -6.80
N PRO A 219 0.43 -2.16 -6.86
CA PRO A 219 -0.01 -3.52 -6.51
C PRO A 219 -0.57 -3.60 -5.08
N LYS A 220 -1.67 -4.34 -4.88
CA LYS A 220 -2.25 -4.53 -3.53
C LYS A 220 -1.25 -5.18 -2.57
N GLU A 221 -0.45 -6.11 -3.08
CA GLU A 221 0.60 -6.82 -2.36
C GLU A 221 1.67 -5.88 -1.79
N TYR A 222 1.91 -4.73 -2.43
CA TYR A 222 2.84 -3.73 -1.92
C TYR A 222 2.33 -3.10 -0.61
N HIS A 223 1.04 -2.72 -0.59
CA HIS A 223 0.38 -2.17 0.60
C HIS A 223 0.24 -3.21 1.69
N ILE A 224 -0.10 -4.46 1.34
CA ILE A 224 -0.19 -5.59 2.27
C ILE A 224 1.19 -5.90 2.88
N GLY A 225 2.25 -5.97 2.08
CA GLY A 225 3.61 -6.18 2.56
C GLY A 225 4.03 -5.12 3.59
N ARG A 226 3.81 -3.84 3.27
CA ARG A 226 4.09 -2.72 4.18
C ARG A 226 3.23 -2.72 5.43
N SER A 227 2.00 -3.23 5.35
CA SER A 227 1.08 -3.30 6.49
C SER A 227 1.59 -4.14 7.64
N ALA A 228 2.47 -5.10 7.35
CA ALA A 228 3.13 -5.87 8.39
C ALA A 228 4.01 -4.98 9.28
N LEU A 229 4.65 -3.93 8.77
CA LEU A 229 5.43 -3.02 9.62
C LEU A 229 4.52 -1.94 10.22
N HIS A 230 3.65 -1.36 9.39
CA HIS A 230 2.73 -0.30 9.77
C HIS A 230 1.36 -0.59 9.18
N SER A 231 0.42 -1.10 9.98
CA SER A 231 -0.91 -1.53 9.54
C SER A 231 -1.68 -0.45 8.78
N VAL A 232 -1.47 0.82 9.14
CA VAL A 232 -2.01 2.00 8.46
C VAL A 232 -1.62 2.08 6.97
N SER A 233 -0.58 1.38 6.52
CA SER A 233 -0.24 1.27 5.09
C SER A 233 -1.36 0.64 4.25
N LEU A 234 -2.28 -0.11 4.88
CA LEU A 234 -3.48 -0.63 4.21
C LEU A 234 -4.43 0.47 3.72
N ILE A 235 -4.31 1.73 4.18
CA ILE A 235 -5.14 2.80 3.58
C ILE A 235 -4.86 2.96 2.08
N GLY A 236 -3.70 2.51 1.59
CA GLY A 236 -3.35 2.50 0.18
C GLY A 236 -4.22 1.58 -0.68
N ILE A 237 -4.93 0.60 -0.08
CA ILE A 237 -5.88 -0.26 -0.80
C ILE A 237 -7.30 0.33 -0.90
N ASN A 238 -7.57 1.47 -0.25
CA ASN A 238 -8.86 2.12 -0.34
C ASN A 238 -9.13 2.57 -1.78
N TYR A 239 -10.35 2.35 -2.24
CA TYR A 239 -10.75 2.78 -3.58
C TYR A 239 -10.86 4.31 -3.68
N ASN A 240 -11.39 4.94 -2.62
CA ASN A 240 -11.59 6.39 -2.55
C ASN A 240 -10.57 7.09 -1.65
N ASN A 241 -10.43 8.40 -1.82
CA ASN A 241 -9.55 9.19 -0.96
C ASN A 241 -10.24 9.45 0.38
N ALA A 242 -9.51 9.20 1.47
CA ALA A 242 -9.94 9.62 2.79
C ALA A 242 -9.66 11.12 2.97
N MET A 243 -10.71 11.89 3.22
CA MET A 243 -10.57 13.33 3.47
C MET A 243 -10.27 13.61 4.94
N LYS A 244 -10.41 12.61 5.82
CA LYS A 244 -10.05 12.71 7.23
C LYS A 244 -9.37 11.44 7.72
N SER A 245 -8.32 11.59 8.52
CA SER A 245 -7.70 10.49 9.23
C SER A 245 -7.40 10.91 10.66
N THR A 246 -7.74 10.06 11.62
CA THR A 246 -7.54 10.31 13.05
C THR A 246 -6.78 9.15 13.66
N ILE A 247 -5.77 9.46 14.48
CA ILE A 247 -5.02 8.50 15.29
C ILE A 247 -5.35 8.78 16.74
N ILE A 248 -5.72 7.74 17.48
CA ILE A 248 -5.99 7.77 18.91
C ILE A 248 -4.94 6.88 19.59
N TYR A 249 -4.08 7.47 20.41
CA TYR A 249 -3.08 6.74 21.17
C TYR A 249 -3.63 6.36 22.52
N GLU A 250 -4.04 5.10 22.70
CA GLU A 250 -4.74 4.63 23.90
C GLU A 250 -3.79 4.36 25.08
N PHE A 251 -2.48 4.46 24.83
CA PHE A 251 -1.46 4.20 25.83
C PHE A 251 -1.17 5.35 26.80
N PHE A 252 -1.68 6.54 26.53
CA PHE A 252 -1.56 7.67 27.44
C PHE A 252 -2.88 7.89 28.17
N PRO A 253 -2.87 8.29 29.47
CA PRO A 253 -4.10 8.55 30.23
C PRO A 253 -5.06 9.56 29.58
N SER A 254 -4.55 10.49 28.77
CA SER A 254 -5.34 11.50 28.07
C SER A 254 -5.84 11.07 26.69
N ASN A 255 -5.47 9.88 26.20
CA ASN A 255 -5.75 9.37 24.86
C ASN A 255 -5.53 10.43 23.76
N PRO A 256 -4.31 10.94 23.55
CA PRO A 256 -4.08 12.04 22.62
C PRO A 256 -4.54 11.67 21.22
N ILE A 257 -5.20 12.64 20.59
CA ILE A 257 -5.86 12.49 19.29
C ILE A 257 -5.12 13.36 18.29
N ILE A 258 -4.61 12.76 17.23
CA ILE A 258 -4.06 13.48 16.08
C ILE A 258 -5.05 13.34 14.94
N THR A 259 -5.58 14.45 14.42
CA THR A 259 -6.47 14.46 13.25
C THR A 259 -5.82 15.22 12.12
N THR A 260 -5.83 14.62 10.93
CA THR A 260 -5.44 15.23 9.67
C THR A 260 -6.66 15.28 8.76
N VAL A 261 -6.90 16.44 8.14
CA VAL A 261 -7.91 16.63 7.10
C VAL A 261 -7.17 16.89 5.79
N ASN A 262 -7.62 16.28 4.71
CA ASN A 262 -7.05 16.46 3.38
C ASN A 262 -8.15 16.98 2.47
N ASP A 263 -8.00 18.20 1.98
CA ASP A 263 -8.76 18.70 0.84
C ASP A 263 -7.89 18.57 -0.41
N MET A 264 -8.46 18.07 -1.52
CA MET A 264 -7.69 17.73 -2.72
C MET A 264 -8.29 18.38 -3.97
N VAL A 265 -7.42 18.70 -4.91
CA VAL A 265 -7.76 19.11 -6.27
C VAL A 265 -7.51 17.93 -7.19
N TYR A 266 -8.39 17.73 -8.17
CA TYR A 266 -8.37 16.56 -9.05
C TYR A 266 -8.17 16.96 -10.51
N ASP A 267 -7.62 16.03 -11.30
CA ASP A 267 -7.68 16.12 -12.76
C ASP A 267 -9.09 15.80 -13.29
N SER A 268 -9.26 15.93 -14.61
CA SER A 268 -10.51 15.59 -15.32
C SER A 268 -10.90 14.10 -15.24
N TYR A 269 -10.04 13.25 -14.69
CA TYR A 269 -10.20 11.82 -14.55
C TYR A 269 -10.33 11.38 -13.09
N ASN A 270 -10.58 12.33 -12.19
CA ASN A 270 -10.83 12.11 -10.76
C ASN A 270 -9.61 11.59 -9.97
N TYR A 271 -8.39 11.83 -10.44
CA TYR A 271 -7.17 11.57 -9.67
C TYR A 271 -6.68 12.86 -8.99
N PRO A 272 -6.24 12.79 -7.73
CA PRO A 272 -5.73 13.98 -7.05
C PRO A 272 -4.41 14.43 -7.66
N ILE A 273 -4.29 15.74 -7.89
CA ILE A 273 -3.08 16.38 -8.41
C ILE A 273 -2.42 17.30 -7.38
N SER A 274 -3.16 17.74 -6.36
CA SER A 274 -2.61 18.47 -5.23
C SER A 274 -3.55 18.44 -4.03
N ALA A 275 -3.02 18.79 -2.86
CA ALA A 275 -3.84 19.34 -1.80
C ALA A 275 -4.38 20.72 -2.21
N GLU A 276 -5.55 21.12 -1.71
CA GLU A 276 -6.17 22.42 -2.04
C GLU A 276 -5.29 23.61 -1.62
N ASN A 277 -4.62 23.49 -0.48
CA ASN A 277 -3.65 24.47 0.02
C ASN A 277 -2.29 24.43 -0.73
N GLY A 278 -2.12 23.55 -1.71
CA GLY A 278 -0.91 23.43 -2.53
C GLY A 278 0.32 22.85 -1.81
N VAL A 279 0.22 22.41 -0.55
CA VAL A 279 1.37 21.93 0.24
C VAL A 279 1.94 20.60 -0.24
N ARG A 280 1.14 19.83 -0.98
CA ARG A 280 1.55 18.61 -1.67
C ARG A 280 0.99 18.60 -3.08
N LYS A 281 1.79 18.17 -4.05
CA LYS A 281 1.35 17.88 -5.41
C LYS A 281 1.69 16.44 -5.79
N ILE A 282 0.92 15.90 -6.71
CA ILE A 282 1.09 14.56 -7.25
C ILE A 282 1.20 14.70 -8.76
N TYR A 283 2.34 14.25 -9.28
CA TYR A 283 2.56 14.11 -10.72
C TYR A 283 2.39 12.65 -11.12
N TYR A 284 1.75 12.46 -12.26
CA TYR A 284 1.57 11.16 -12.90
C TYR A 284 2.48 11.09 -14.12
N LYS A 285 3.33 10.07 -14.17
CA LYS A 285 4.30 9.83 -15.25
C LYS A 285 3.91 8.59 -16.04
N PRO A 286 4.30 8.49 -17.33
CA PRO A 286 4.18 7.25 -18.09
C PRO A 286 5.06 6.15 -17.51
N ILE A 287 4.79 4.89 -17.90
CA ILE A 287 5.67 3.75 -17.64
C ILE A 287 7.09 4.05 -18.16
N GLN A 288 8.09 3.69 -17.38
CA GLN A 288 9.53 3.86 -17.68
C GLN A 288 10.12 2.62 -18.35
#